data_AF-A0A4Q7ATT4-F1
#
_entry.id   AF-A0A4Q7ATT4-F1
#
_cell.length_a   1.000
_cell.length_b   1.000
_cell.length_c   1.000
_cell.angle_alpha   90.00
_cell.angle_beta   90.00
_cell.angle_gamma   90.00
#
_symmetry.space_group_name_H-M   'P 1'
#
loop_
_entity.id
_entity.type
_entity.pdbx_description
1 polymer ?
#
loop_
_entity_poly.entity_id
_entity_poly.type
_entity_poly.pdbx_seq_one_letter_code
_entity_poly.pdbx_strand_id
1 'polypeptide(L)'
;MRNIDIFKQLWVPHQSRIVAGFDSAVNSGSCAIGVIQGSCRMLNAIVTETATEDDQWRIVNLKGHKDNIPAFDSIAVLGAVDDTQASALAGLQFGRMFDSAVDSVIETNPQGLMRYLAVPHFHKNKNIIREWQLDQFQDVTCSTVPGWDGINLTSHEGQTSHLMLDLQRNDDHGGLLRSFEAEIQGLLNQLDQHQAQQTSQNENIPAEPAEPAEPAEPAEPAEPAEPAKAYPPIEDLGDGYYQAFKNEKKVGSWTAHLNTSGEWEVSANNAQTRAWNRGFGAPRFFNTIDEMIAKYPAFGELAVLLDTANTASGNKGNSDDADYLNQVIKGEVDFSKPNEVETKLEDIGSRLTAETNDLFEQAVTSYSVYQVGQASQIH
;
A
#
# COMPACT_ATOMS: atom_id res chain seq x y z
N MET A 1 -7.96 -11.69 19.90
CA MET A 1 -8.87 -12.85 19.72
C MET A 1 -8.66 -13.78 20.91
N ARG A 2 -9.71 -14.16 21.63
CA ARG A 2 -9.60 -15.12 22.75
C ARG A 2 -9.56 -16.53 22.20
N ASN A 3 -8.93 -17.45 22.93
CA ASN A 3 -8.72 -18.83 22.47
C ASN A 3 -10.04 -19.53 22.15
N ILE A 4 -11.12 -19.25 22.90
CA ILE A 4 -12.44 -19.84 22.68
C ILE A 4 -13.22 -19.25 21.50
N ASP A 5 -12.86 -18.06 21.00
CA ASP A 5 -13.68 -17.33 20.00
C ASP A 5 -13.76 -18.08 18.65
N ILE A 6 -12.80 -18.99 18.37
CA ILE A 6 -12.79 -19.80 17.14
C ILE A 6 -13.72 -21.04 17.22
N PHE A 7 -14.29 -21.32 18.39
CA PHE A 7 -15.16 -22.47 18.62
C PHE A 7 -16.62 -22.15 18.28
N LYS A 8 -17.20 -22.92 17.34
CA LYS A 8 -18.63 -22.89 17.05
C LYS A 8 -19.31 -24.06 17.73
N GLN A 9 -19.98 -23.78 18.85
CA GLN A 9 -20.70 -24.79 19.61
C GLN A 9 -21.88 -25.36 18.81
N LEU A 10 -22.00 -26.68 18.80
CA LEU A 10 -23.14 -27.39 18.20
C LEU A 10 -24.01 -28.06 19.28
N TRP A 11 -23.38 -28.53 20.36
CA TRP A 11 -24.05 -29.18 21.49
C TRP A 11 -23.47 -28.66 22.80
N VAL A 12 -24.35 -28.35 23.75
CA VAL A 12 -23.97 -27.94 25.10
C VAL A 12 -23.49 -29.15 25.93
N PRO A 13 -22.83 -28.92 27.08
CA PRO A 13 -22.60 -29.98 28.06
C PRO A 13 -23.89 -30.70 28.47
N HIS A 14 -23.74 -31.96 28.87
CA HIS A 14 -24.78 -32.85 29.38
C HIS A 14 -25.91 -33.16 28.41
N GLN A 15 -25.65 -33.04 27.11
CA GLN A 15 -26.61 -33.28 26.05
C GLN A 15 -26.35 -34.63 25.36
N SER A 16 -27.42 -35.40 25.15
CA SER A 16 -27.38 -36.57 24.28
C SER A 16 -27.53 -36.15 22.82
N ARG A 17 -26.66 -36.69 21.95
CA ARG A 17 -26.69 -36.47 20.50
C ARG A 17 -26.67 -37.80 19.75
N ILE A 18 -27.35 -37.83 18.61
CA ILE A 18 -27.28 -38.94 17.66
C ILE A 18 -26.21 -38.59 16.65
N VAL A 19 -25.25 -39.50 16.44
CA VAL A 19 -24.19 -39.32 15.46
C VAL A 19 -24.48 -40.19 14.25
N ALA A 20 -24.50 -39.58 13.06
CA ALA A 20 -24.79 -40.29 11.83
C ALA A 20 -23.76 -41.41 11.58
N GLY A 21 -24.25 -42.63 11.35
CA GLY A 21 -23.39 -43.79 11.12
C GLY A 21 -22.73 -44.36 12.38
N PHE A 22 -23.31 -44.08 13.56
CA PHE A 22 -23.00 -44.72 14.84
C PHE A 22 -24.32 -45.06 15.55
N ASP A 23 -24.54 -46.35 15.84
CA ASP A 23 -25.85 -46.90 16.26
C ASP A 23 -26.21 -46.62 17.73
N SER A 24 -25.58 -45.61 18.36
CA SER A 24 -25.79 -45.28 19.77
C SER A 24 -25.76 -43.78 20.02
N ALA A 25 -26.58 -43.33 20.96
CA ALA A 25 -26.53 -41.95 21.43
C ALA A 25 -25.20 -41.71 22.16
N VAL A 26 -24.52 -40.62 21.81
CA VAL A 26 -23.30 -40.16 22.48
C VAL A 26 -23.68 -39.01 23.40
N ASN A 27 -23.22 -39.03 24.64
CA ASN A 27 -23.43 -37.92 25.58
C ASN A 27 -22.21 -37.00 25.55
N SER A 28 -22.45 -35.68 25.47
CA SER A 28 -21.38 -34.67 25.49
C SER A 28 -20.63 -34.61 26.83
N GLY A 29 -21.18 -35.18 27.91
CA GLY A 29 -20.56 -35.20 29.22
C GLY A 29 -20.44 -33.79 29.79
N SER A 30 -19.38 -33.49 30.53
CA SER A 30 -19.05 -32.13 31.00
C SER A 30 -18.32 -31.30 29.93
N CYS A 31 -18.62 -31.54 28.65
CA CYS A 31 -17.95 -30.85 27.54
C CYS A 31 -18.96 -30.29 26.56
N ALA A 32 -18.68 -29.10 26.04
CA ALA A 32 -19.34 -28.60 24.85
C ALA A 32 -18.70 -29.27 23.62
N ILE A 33 -19.53 -29.66 22.67
CA ILE A 33 -19.08 -30.28 21.41
C ILE A 33 -19.45 -29.35 20.27
N GLY A 34 -18.52 -29.14 19.35
CA GLY A 34 -18.72 -28.21 18.25
C GLY A 34 -17.67 -28.41 17.17
N VAL A 35 -17.39 -27.32 16.46
CA VAL A 35 -16.43 -27.32 15.37
C VAL A 35 -15.58 -26.06 15.38
N ILE A 36 -14.36 -26.17 14.87
CA ILE A 36 -13.55 -25.02 14.45
C ILE A 36 -13.58 -25.00 12.93
N GLN A 37 -13.98 -23.87 12.36
CA GLN A 37 -14.16 -23.72 10.92
C GLN A 37 -13.13 -22.74 10.36
N GLY A 38 -12.10 -23.26 9.70
CA GLY A 38 -11.26 -22.46 8.82
C GLY A 38 -11.79 -22.41 7.39
N SER A 39 -11.14 -21.61 6.55
CA SER A 39 -11.56 -21.38 5.17
C SER A 39 -11.46 -22.62 4.28
N CYS A 40 -10.51 -23.53 4.56
CA CYS A 40 -10.28 -24.72 3.75
C CYS A 40 -10.67 -26.03 4.44
N ARG A 41 -10.67 -26.07 5.79
CA ARG A 41 -10.99 -27.27 6.56
C ARG A 41 -11.75 -26.94 7.84
N MET A 42 -12.66 -27.84 8.20
CA MET A 42 -13.36 -27.85 9.47
C MET A 42 -12.82 -28.99 10.35
N LEU A 43 -12.65 -28.73 11.64
CA LEU A 43 -12.29 -29.72 12.65
C LEU A 43 -13.42 -29.90 13.65
N ASN A 44 -13.62 -31.14 14.09
CA ASN A 44 -14.42 -31.42 15.28
C ASN A 44 -13.70 -30.84 16.51
N ALA A 45 -14.46 -30.28 17.43
CA ALA A 45 -13.90 -29.62 18.60
C ALA A 45 -14.64 -29.96 19.89
N ILE A 46 -13.89 -30.00 20.99
CA ILE A 46 -14.35 -30.26 22.35
C ILE A 46 -13.84 -29.11 23.23
N VAL A 47 -14.73 -28.53 24.02
CA VAL A 47 -14.37 -27.53 25.03
C VAL A 47 -14.83 -28.06 26.39
N THR A 48 -13.93 -28.16 27.36
CA THR A 48 -14.28 -28.56 28.73
C THR A 48 -14.95 -27.40 29.46
N GLU A 49 -15.77 -27.69 30.48
CA GLU A 49 -16.36 -26.64 31.33
C GLU A 49 -15.31 -25.84 32.14
N THR A 50 -14.09 -26.38 32.26
CA THR A 50 -12.97 -25.73 32.95
C THR A 50 -12.09 -24.91 32.02
N ALA A 51 -12.43 -24.80 30.73
CA ALA A 51 -11.66 -24.03 29.77
C ALA A 51 -11.63 -22.53 30.16
N THR A 52 -10.43 -21.97 30.14
CA THR A 52 -10.12 -20.57 30.43
C THR A 52 -9.67 -19.85 29.17
N GLU A 53 -9.58 -18.52 29.23
CA GLU A 53 -9.10 -17.71 28.10
C GLU A 53 -7.61 -17.91 27.81
N ASP A 54 -6.85 -18.45 28.78
CA ASP A 54 -5.40 -18.68 28.67
C ASP A 54 -5.07 -20.08 28.11
N ASP A 55 -6.03 -21.00 28.06
CA ASP A 55 -5.80 -22.38 27.63
C ASP A 55 -5.46 -22.48 26.15
N GLN A 56 -4.43 -23.25 25.81
CA GLN A 56 -4.08 -23.55 24.43
C GLN A 56 -4.92 -24.69 23.87
N TRP A 57 -5.13 -24.70 22.56
CA TRP A 57 -5.81 -25.80 21.88
C TRP A 57 -4.87 -27.00 21.77
N ARG A 58 -5.39 -28.20 22.00
CA ARG A 58 -4.71 -29.47 21.74
C ARG A 58 -5.37 -30.21 20.59
N ILE A 59 -4.64 -30.42 19.51
CA ILE A 59 -5.08 -31.22 18.37
C ILE A 59 -4.74 -32.68 18.64
N VAL A 60 -5.75 -33.50 18.85
CA VAL A 60 -5.63 -34.94 19.02
C VAL A 60 -5.88 -35.63 17.69
N ASN A 61 -4.85 -36.27 17.15
CA ASN A 61 -4.97 -37.12 15.96
C ASN A 61 -5.38 -38.53 16.37
N LEU A 62 -6.43 -39.03 15.74
CA LEU A 62 -6.95 -40.37 15.92
C LEU A 62 -6.76 -41.19 14.65
N LYS A 63 -6.30 -42.44 14.79
CA LYS A 63 -6.19 -43.42 13.69
C LYS A 63 -6.84 -44.72 14.09
N GLY A 64 -7.62 -45.31 13.19
CA GLY A 64 -8.36 -46.53 13.44
C GLY A 64 -8.88 -47.14 12.15
N HIS A 65 -9.96 -47.89 12.28
CA HIS A 65 -10.61 -48.58 11.17
C HIS A 65 -12.13 -48.50 11.30
N LYS A 66 -12.80 -48.20 10.19
CA LYS A 66 -14.25 -48.34 10.08
C LYS A 66 -14.53 -49.42 9.05
N ASP A 67 -15.17 -50.52 9.45
CA ASP A 67 -15.49 -51.65 8.56
C ASP A 67 -14.27 -52.19 7.78
N ASN A 68 -13.13 -52.34 8.47
CA ASN A 68 -11.80 -52.68 7.91
C ASN A 68 -11.19 -51.66 6.94
N ILE A 69 -11.78 -50.48 6.78
CA ILE A 69 -11.22 -49.38 6.00
C ILE A 69 -10.44 -48.47 6.96
N PRO A 70 -9.15 -48.18 6.69
CA PRO A 70 -8.38 -47.22 7.49
C PRO A 70 -9.11 -45.87 7.57
N ALA A 71 -9.29 -45.40 8.80
CA ALA A 71 -9.97 -44.14 9.10
C ALA A 71 -9.12 -43.31 10.06
N PHE A 72 -9.26 -42.00 9.96
CA PHE A 72 -8.58 -41.06 10.83
C PHE A 72 -9.41 -39.79 10.99
N ASP A 73 -9.18 -39.09 12.10
CA ASP A 73 -9.72 -37.77 12.35
C ASP A 73 -8.75 -36.93 13.20
N SER A 74 -8.90 -35.61 13.14
CA SER A 74 -8.14 -34.68 13.98
C SER A 74 -9.15 -33.83 14.76
N ILE A 75 -9.06 -33.87 16.08
CA ILE A 75 -10.03 -33.25 16.99
C ILE A 75 -9.32 -32.18 17.81
N ALA A 76 -9.87 -30.97 17.83
CA ALA A 76 -9.37 -29.90 18.67
C ALA A 76 -10.00 -29.99 20.08
N VAL A 77 -9.18 -29.89 21.13
CA VAL A 77 -9.62 -29.95 22.52
C VAL A 77 -9.10 -28.73 23.27
N LEU A 78 -9.98 -28.00 23.95
CA LEU A 78 -9.66 -26.84 24.79
C LEU A 78 -9.98 -27.14 26.26
N GLY A 79 -9.14 -26.65 27.17
CA GLY A 79 -9.33 -26.77 28.61
C GLY A 79 -9.07 -28.16 29.19
N ALA A 80 -8.33 -29.01 28.47
CA ALA A 80 -7.73 -30.21 29.04
C ALA A 80 -6.50 -29.83 29.87
N VAL A 81 -6.31 -30.48 31.01
CA VAL A 81 -5.19 -30.27 31.93
C VAL A 81 -3.88 -30.79 31.34
N ASP A 82 -3.93 -31.89 30.60
CA ASP A 82 -2.78 -32.50 29.93
C ASP A 82 -3.19 -33.26 28.65
N ASP A 83 -2.19 -33.78 27.93
CA ASP A 83 -2.37 -34.56 26.71
C ASP A 83 -3.15 -35.87 26.95
N THR A 84 -3.05 -36.44 28.15
CA THR A 84 -3.75 -37.68 28.52
C THR A 84 -5.25 -37.43 28.63
N GLN A 85 -5.64 -36.33 29.25
CA GLN A 85 -7.03 -35.92 29.35
C GLN A 85 -7.57 -35.53 27.97
N ALA A 86 -6.82 -34.77 27.17
CA ALA A 86 -7.22 -34.42 25.80
C ALA A 86 -7.46 -35.68 24.94
N SER A 87 -6.52 -36.63 25.01
CA SER A 87 -6.60 -37.94 24.37
C SER A 87 -7.85 -38.72 24.78
N ALA A 88 -8.11 -38.80 26.09
CA ALA A 88 -9.27 -39.51 26.63
C ALA A 88 -10.59 -38.88 26.17
N LEU A 89 -10.67 -37.55 26.16
CA LEU A 89 -11.87 -36.81 25.71
C LEU A 89 -12.14 -37.04 24.22
N ALA A 90 -11.12 -36.89 23.37
CA ALA A 90 -11.24 -37.12 21.93
C ALA A 90 -11.60 -38.58 21.61
N GLY A 91 -10.94 -39.54 22.28
CA GLY A 91 -11.23 -40.96 22.13
C GLY A 91 -12.67 -41.31 22.55
N LEU A 92 -13.16 -40.74 23.65
CA LEU A 92 -14.51 -40.97 24.15
C LEU A 92 -15.58 -40.38 23.22
N GLN A 93 -15.36 -39.16 22.72
CA GLN A 93 -16.35 -38.41 21.95
C GLN A 93 -16.36 -38.75 20.46
N PHE A 94 -15.22 -39.12 19.88
CA PHE A 94 -15.08 -39.34 18.44
C PHE A 94 -14.38 -40.67 18.10
N GLY A 95 -13.39 -41.09 18.90
CA GLY A 95 -12.59 -42.26 18.57
C GLY A 95 -13.33 -43.59 18.51
N ARG A 96 -14.39 -43.74 19.31
CA ARG A 96 -15.27 -44.92 19.31
C ARG A 96 -16.02 -45.14 17.99
N MET A 97 -16.09 -44.12 17.12
CA MET A 97 -16.85 -44.19 15.86
C MET A 97 -16.13 -45.02 14.78
N PHE A 98 -14.84 -45.28 14.95
CA PHE A 98 -14.02 -46.00 13.98
C PHE A 98 -12.86 -46.75 14.66
N ASP A 99 -13.10 -47.29 15.86
CA ASP A 99 -12.14 -48.08 16.64
C ASP A 99 -10.72 -47.47 16.65
N SER A 100 -10.66 -46.18 17.00
CA SER A 100 -9.43 -45.41 16.88
C SER A 100 -8.56 -45.49 18.12
N ALA A 101 -7.25 -45.47 17.93
CA ALA A 101 -6.27 -45.11 18.92
C ALA A 101 -5.73 -43.69 18.67
N VAL A 102 -5.19 -43.08 19.71
CA VAL A 102 -4.50 -41.79 19.61
C VAL A 102 -3.14 -42.01 18.93
N ASP A 103 -2.87 -41.21 17.91
CA ASP A 103 -1.62 -41.21 17.17
C ASP A 103 -0.65 -40.13 17.68
N SER A 104 -1.17 -38.92 17.93
CA SER A 104 -0.40 -37.78 18.44
C SER A 104 -1.32 -36.74 19.06
N VAL A 105 -0.77 -35.93 19.96
CA VAL A 105 -1.40 -34.73 20.51
C VAL A 105 -0.44 -33.56 20.25
N ILE A 106 -0.96 -32.47 19.72
CA ILE A 106 -0.18 -31.30 19.31
C ILE A 106 -0.80 -30.07 19.96
N GLU A 107 -0.02 -29.32 20.73
CA GLU A 107 -0.47 -28.04 21.27
C GLU A 107 -0.36 -26.94 20.21
N THR A 108 -1.35 -26.05 20.14
CA THR A 108 -1.39 -24.95 19.18
C THR A 108 -2.13 -23.75 19.75
N ASN A 109 -1.65 -22.57 19.40
CA ASN A 109 -2.36 -21.32 19.62
C ASN A 109 -3.51 -21.18 18.60
N PRO A 110 -4.55 -20.38 18.91
CA PRO A 110 -5.73 -20.26 18.04
C PRO A 110 -5.39 -19.66 16.67
N GLN A 111 -4.39 -18.77 16.60
CA GLN A 111 -4.02 -18.08 15.36
C GLN A 111 -3.29 -19.00 14.40
N GLY A 112 -2.29 -19.73 14.88
CA GLY A 112 -1.58 -20.75 14.13
C GLY A 112 -2.51 -21.85 13.63
N LEU A 113 -3.49 -22.27 14.46
CA LEU A 113 -4.51 -23.21 14.04
C LEU A 113 -5.39 -22.65 12.91
N MET A 114 -5.89 -21.41 13.04
CA MET A 114 -6.74 -20.79 12.02
C MET A 114 -5.98 -20.54 10.72
N ARG A 115 -4.73 -20.07 10.79
CA ARG A 115 -3.81 -19.95 9.65
C ARG A 115 -3.63 -21.29 8.95
N TYR A 116 -3.31 -22.34 9.69
CA TYR A 116 -3.17 -23.69 9.13
C TYR A 116 -4.44 -24.17 8.43
N LEU A 117 -5.62 -23.95 9.04
CA LEU A 117 -6.92 -24.34 8.46
C LEU A 117 -7.33 -23.49 7.24
N ALA A 118 -6.66 -22.36 6.99
CA ALA A 118 -6.86 -21.51 5.83
C ALA A 118 -5.93 -21.82 4.65
N VAL A 119 -4.91 -22.66 4.81
CA VAL A 119 -3.93 -22.97 3.74
C VAL A 119 -4.41 -24.12 2.86
N PRO A 120 -4.78 -23.89 1.58
CA PRO A 120 -5.32 -24.95 0.71
C PRO A 120 -4.34 -26.10 0.46
N HIS A 121 -3.03 -25.82 0.48
CA HIS A 121 -1.98 -26.80 0.19
C HIS A 121 -2.07 -28.03 1.09
N PHE A 122 -2.29 -27.85 2.40
CA PHE A 122 -2.34 -28.96 3.37
C PHE A 122 -3.67 -29.72 3.36
N HIS A 123 -4.72 -29.15 2.77
CA HIS A 123 -6.08 -29.70 2.79
C HIS A 123 -6.56 -30.25 1.44
N LYS A 124 -5.68 -30.33 0.43
CA LYS A 124 -5.99 -30.95 -0.87
C LYS A 124 -6.49 -32.40 -0.72
N ASN A 125 -5.88 -33.13 0.22
CA ASN A 125 -6.26 -34.48 0.59
C ASN A 125 -6.59 -34.50 2.08
N LYS A 126 -7.64 -35.21 2.48
CA LYS A 126 -7.92 -35.43 3.90
C LYS A 126 -6.73 -36.20 4.49
N ASN A 127 -6.09 -35.64 5.50
CA ASN A 127 -4.96 -36.24 6.22
C ASN A 127 -5.00 -35.82 7.70
N ILE A 128 -4.30 -36.55 8.56
CA ILE A 128 -4.01 -36.09 9.92
C ILE A 128 -3.16 -34.82 9.88
N ILE A 129 -3.32 -33.98 10.90
CA ILE A 129 -2.53 -32.77 11.06
C ILE A 129 -1.16 -33.16 11.62
N ARG A 130 -0.07 -32.73 10.99
CA ARG A 130 1.28 -33.03 11.48
C ARG A 130 1.82 -31.86 12.30
N GLU A 131 2.57 -32.16 13.34
CA GLU A 131 3.18 -31.17 14.25
C GLU A 131 3.98 -30.12 13.49
N TRP A 132 4.96 -30.56 12.67
CA TRP A 132 5.77 -29.65 11.85
C TRP A 132 4.97 -28.73 10.92
N GLN A 133 3.73 -29.08 10.56
CA GLN A 133 2.89 -28.22 9.75
C GLN A 133 2.27 -27.11 10.58
N LEU A 134 1.85 -27.40 11.81
CA LEU A 134 1.31 -26.40 12.73
C LEU A 134 2.40 -25.46 13.22
N ASP A 135 3.60 -25.98 13.50
CA ASP A 135 4.76 -25.21 13.95
C ASP A 135 5.11 -24.05 13.01
N GLN A 136 4.89 -24.24 11.69
CA GLN A 136 5.13 -23.20 10.68
C GLN A 136 4.21 -21.98 10.79
N PHE A 137 3.13 -22.07 11.57
CA PHE A 137 2.13 -21.01 11.70
C PHE A 137 1.99 -20.48 13.13
N GLN A 138 2.67 -21.10 14.10
CA GLN A 138 2.70 -20.61 15.47
C GLN A 138 3.56 -19.35 15.54
N ASP A 139 3.04 -18.33 16.23
CA ASP A 139 3.75 -17.09 16.58
C ASP A 139 4.50 -16.41 15.41
N VAL A 140 3.97 -16.56 14.19
CA VAL A 140 4.60 -15.98 13.00
C VAL A 140 4.38 -14.47 12.94
N THR A 141 5.44 -13.74 12.67
CA THR A 141 5.43 -12.27 12.52
C THR A 141 4.99 -11.85 11.11
N CYS A 142 5.28 -12.68 10.10
CA CYS A 142 4.92 -12.52 8.70
C CYS A 142 4.62 -13.90 8.10
N SER A 143 3.71 -13.96 7.12
CA SER A 143 3.47 -15.19 6.34
C SER A 143 4.64 -15.52 5.42
N THR A 144 5.36 -14.50 4.94
CA THR A 144 6.61 -14.66 4.19
C THR A 144 7.77 -14.09 4.98
N VAL A 145 8.88 -14.83 5.10
CA VAL A 145 10.07 -14.34 5.80
C VAL A 145 10.60 -13.09 5.07
N PRO A 146 10.74 -11.94 5.75
CA PRO A 146 11.29 -10.74 5.14
C PRO A 146 12.74 -10.98 4.70
N GLY A 147 13.02 -10.73 3.43
CA GLY A 147 14.34 -10.86 2.82
C GLY A 147 14.84 -9.50 2.33
N TRP A 148 16.11 -9.22 2.56
CA TRP A 148 16.78 -7.96 2.19
C TRP A 148 18.10 -8.26 1.46
N ASP A 149 18.42 -7.50 0.42
CA ASP A 149 19.74 -7.55 -0.26
C ASP A 149 20.72 -6.47 0.26
N GLY A 150 20.38 -5.86 1.39
CA GLY A 150 21.12 -4.79 2.03
C GLY A 150 20.36 -3.46 2.01
N ILE A 151 19.72 -3.12 0.90
CA ILE A 151 18.94 -1.87 0.77
C ILE A 151 17.51 -2.16 0.33
N ASN A 152 17.32 -3.11 -0.59
CA ASN A 152 16.02 -3.41 -1.15
C ASN A 152 15.41 -4.64 -0.49
N LEU A 153 14.09 -4.59 -0.34
CA LEU A 153 13.32 -5.76 0.02
C LEU A 153 13.36 -6.74 -1.17
N THR A 154 13.74 -7.99 -0.92
CA THR A 154 13.74 -9.07 -1.93
C THR A 154 12.56 -10.02 -1.76
N SER A 155 11.96 -10.03 -0.57
CA SER A 155 10.66 -10.67 -0.29
C SER A 155 9.48 -9.77 -0.66
N HIS A 156 8.24 -10.27 -0.55
CA HIS A 156 7.01 -9.47 -0.71
C HIS A 156 6.98 -8.64 -2.01
N GLU A 157 7.53 -9.21 -3.09
CA GLU A 157 7.62 -8.56 -4.41
C GLU A 157 8.42 -7.25 -4.43
N GLY A 158 9.28 -7.06 -3.42
CA GLY A 158 10.08 -5.86 -3.23
C GLY A 158 9.30 -4.65 -2.73
N GLN A 159 8.04 -4.84 -2.33
CA GLN A 159 7.19 -3.75 -1.87
C GLN A 159 7.08 -3.73 -0.34
N THR A 160 7.43 -2.60 0.27
CA THR A 160 7.31 -2.40 1.72
C THR A 160 5.86 -2.41 2.17
N SER A 161 4.91 -1.94 1.34
CA SER A 161 3.47 -2.00 1.60
C SER A 161 2.99 -3.44 1.82
N HIS A 162 3.44 -4.37 0.98
CA HIS A 162 3.12 -5.79 1.11
C HIS A 162 3.70 -6.39 2.40
N LEU A 163 4.92 -6.01 2.77
CA LEU A 163 5.52 -6.40 4.06
C LEU A 163 4.73 -5.85 5.25
N MET A 164 4.34 -4.57 5.22
CA MET A 164 3.57 -3.94 6.30
C MET A 164 2.17 -4.56 6.45
N LEU A 165 1.52 -4.88 5.33
CA LEU A 165 0.25 -5.60 5.34
C LEU A 165 0.41 -7.01 5.90
N ASP A 166 1.50 -7.71 5.57
CA ASP A 166 1.78 -9.04 6.10
C ASP A 166 2.07 -9.00 7.61
N LEU A 167 2.87 -8.03 8.06
CA LEU A 167 3.11 -7.75 9.48
C LEU A 167 1.80 -7.49 10.23
N GLN A 168 0.92 -6.65 9.67
CA GLN A 168 -0.37 -6.36 10.27
C GLN A 168 -1.26 -7.61 10.37
N ARG A 169 -1.36 -8.37 9.28
CA ARG A 169 -2.21 -9.58 9.23
C ARG A 169 -1.75 -10.65 10.20
N ASN A 170 -0.48 -10.63 10.59
CA ASN A 170 0.10 -11.60 11.50
C ASN A 170 0.44 -11.02 12.88
N ASP A 171 0.03 -9.77 13.18
CA ASP A 171 0.19 -9.14 14.49
C ASP A 171 -0.85 -9.70 15.48
N ASP A 172 -0.61 -10.93 15.94
CA ASP A 172 -1.53 -11.69 16.80
C ASP A 172 -1.91 -10.98 18.10
N HIS A 173 -1.07 -10.04 18.54
CA HIS A 173 -1.22 -9.27 19.77
C HIS A 173 -1.44 -7.76 19.55
N GLY A 174 -1.50 -7.31 18.29
CA GLY A 174 -1.65 -5.89 17.95
C GLY A 174 -0.50 -5.01 18.48
N GLY A 175 0.68 -5.59 18.70
CA GLY A 175 1.81 -4.94 19.36
C GLY A 175 2.94 -4.54 18.41
N LEU A 176 3.04 -5.18 17.24
CA LEU A 176 4.13 -4.97 16.29
C LEU A 176 4.05 -3.60 15.61
N LEU A 177 2.84 -3.16 15.27
CA LEU A 177 2.66 -1.88 14.56
C LEU A 177 2.33 -0.71 15.49
N ARG A 178 2.02 -0.96 16.76
CA ARG A 178 1.77 0.10 17.76
C ARG A 178 3.00 0.95 18.06
N SER A 179 4.19 0.35 18.13
CA SER A 179 5.43 1.11 18.27
C SER A 179 5.73 1.95 17.03
N PHE A 180 5.41 1.40 15.86
CA PHE A 180 5.57 2.08 14.57
C PHE A 180 4.62 3.28 14.46
N GLU A 181 3.37 3.15 14.92
CA GLU A 181 2.38 4.23 14.99
C GLU A 181 2.85 5.41 15.86
N ALA A 182 3.50 5.13 17.01
CA ALA A 182 4.06 6.16 17.88
C ALA A 182 5.27 6.88 17.26
N GLU A 183 6.16 6.15 16.56
CA GLU A 183 7.28 6.74 15.82
C GLU A 183 6.81 7.58 14.63
N ILE A 184 5.80 7.11 13.89
CA ILE A 184 5.18 7.84 12.78
C ILE A 184 4.49 9.12 13.28
N GLN A 185 3.76 9.05 14.40
CA GLN A 185 3.23 10.26 15.03
C GLN A 185 4.34 11.22 15.47
N GLY A 186 5.48 10.69 15.93
CA GLY A 186 6.69 11.48 16.16
C GLY A 186 7.18 12.22 14.91
N LEU A 187 7.21 11.54 13.76
CA LEU A 187 7.59 12.11 12.46
C LEU A 187 6.58 13.15 11.94
N LEU A 188 5.28 12.88 12.03
CA LEU A 188 4.23 13.82 11.67
C LEU A 188 4.32 15.12 12.48
N ASN A 189 4.54 15.01 13.79
CA ASN A 189 4.75 16.18 14.65
C ASN A 189 6.02 16.97 14.30
N GLN A 190 7.08 16.31 13.83
CA GLN A 190 8.29 16.97 13.35
C GLN A 190 8.07 17.70 12.02
N LEU A 191 7.25 17.13 11.13
CA LEU A 191 6.89 17.75 9.86
C LEU A 191 6.02 19.00 10.04
N ASP A 192 5.04 18.95 10.95
CA ASP A 192 4.24 20.12 11.33
C ASP A 192 5.13 21.24 11.88
N GLN A 193 6.15 20.90 12.68
CA GLN A 193 7.12 21.87 13.20
C GLN A 193 8.02 22.45 12.10
N HIS A 194 8.47 21.63 11.15
CA HIS A 194 9.28 22.09 10.01
C HIS A 194 8.49 23.03 9.08
N GLN A 195 7.21 22.73 8.80
CA GLN A 195 6.35 23.60 8.00
C GLN A 195 5.99 24.90 8.71
N ALA A 196 5.74 24.85 10.03
CA ALA A 196 5.51 26.05 10.84
C ALA A 196 6.74 26.98 10.86
N GLN A 197 7.96 26.43 10.86
CA GLN A 197 9.19 27.22 10.79
C GLN A 197 9.42 27.84 9.40
N GLN A 198 9.07 27.15 8.30
CA GLN A 198 9.15 27.70 6.95
C GLN A 198 8.14 28.84 6.71
N THR A 199 6.91 28.72 7.22
CA THR A 199 5.91 29.81 7.15
C THR A 199 6.35 31.02 7.97
N SER A 200 6.95 30.80 9.14
CA SER A 200 7.47 31.88 10.00
C SER A 200 8.67 32.63 9.40
N GLN A 201 9.48 31.98 8.55
CA GLN A 201 10.61 32.62 7.86
C GLN A 201 10.16 33.45 6.64
N ASN A 202 9.05 33.08 6.00
CA ASN A 202 8.51 33.83 4.86
C ASN A 202 7.72 35.08 5.26
N GLU A 203 7.24 35.19 6.50
CA GLU A 203 6.58 36.41 7.01
C GLU A 203 7.56 37.51 7.48
N ASN A 204 8.87 37.26 7.43
CA ASN A 204 9.88 38.16 8.01
C ASN A 204 10.78 38.85 6.98
N ILE A 205 10.33 39.00 5.73
CA ILE A 205 10.98 39.92 4.78
C ILE A 205 10.51 41.34 5.14
N PRO A 206 11.39 42.24 5.62
CA PRO A 206 11.00 43.61 5.92
C PRO A 206 10.65 44.31 4.60
N ALA A 207 9.48 44.94 4.54
CA ALA A 207 9.12 45.82 3.43
C ALA A 207 10.19 46.92 3.29
N GLU A 208 10.90 46.90 2.17
CA GLU A 208 11.95 47.86 1.87
C GLU A 208 11.33 49.28 1.78
N PRO A 209 11.90 50.29 2.47
CA PRO A 209 11.32 51.61 2.49
C PRO A 209 11.53 52.31 1.15
N ALA A 210 10.43 52.85 0.59
CA ALA A 210 10.47 53.66 -0.61
C ALA A 210 11.30 54.93 -0.39
N GLU A 211 12.46 55.02 -1.04
CA GLU A 211 13.27 56.24 -1.10
C GLU A 211 12.90 57.13 -2.31
N PRO A 212 13.11 58.45 -2.21
CA PRO A 212 12.43 59.45 -3.02
C PRO A 212 13.10 59.66 -4.37
N ALA A 213 12.28 60.02 -5.37
CA ALA A 213 12.72 60.40 -6.70
C ALA A 213 13.60 61.67 -6.68
N GLU A 214 14.81 61.56 -7.23
CA GLU A 214 15.64 62.70 -7.64
C GLU A 214 15.75 62.79 -9.18
N PRO A 215 15.99 64.01 -9.71
CA PRO A 215 15.52 64.41 -11.04
C PRO A 215 16.48 64.05 -12.17
N ALA A 216 15.88 63.86 -13.34
CA ALA A 216 16.53 63.50 -14.60
C ALA A 216 17.59 64.52 -15.06
N GLU A 217 18.77 64.01 -15.42
CA GLU A 217 19.72 64.66 -16.35
C GLU A 217 19.71 63.96 -17.72
N PRO A 218 20.00 64.70 -18.81
CA PRO A 218 19.57 64.34 -20.16
C PRO A 218 20.64 63.62 -20.99
N ALA A 219 20.18 62.57 -21.67
CA ALA A 219 20.50 62.06 -23.01
C ALA A 219 21.98 61.97 -23.48
N GLU A 220 22.38 60.76 -23.83
CA GLU A 220 23.08 60.52 -25.10
C GLU A 220 22.24 59.59 -26.00
N PRO A 221 22.21 59.84 -27.33
CA PRO A 221 21.24 59.24 -28.24
C PRO A 221 21.72 57.86 -28.71
N ALA A 222 21.11 56.80 -28.18
CA ALA A 222 21.22 55.48 -28.77
C ALA A 222 20.31 55.37 -30.01
N GLU A 223 20.89 54.77 -31.04
CA GLU A 223 20.38 54.58 -32.40
C GLU A 223 18.89 54.19 -32.48
N PRO A 224 18.18 54.59 -33.55
CA PRO A 224 16.77 54.25 -33.72
C PRO A 224 16.58 52.74 -33.68
N ALA A 225 15.94 52.26 -32.62
CA ALA A 225 15.52 50.87 -32.51
C ALA A 225 14.68 50.52 -33.75
N GLU A 226 15.14 49.50 -34.48
CA GLU A 226 14.38 48.92 -35.58
C GLU A 226 12.94 48.67 -35.12
N PRO A 227 11.93 48.92 -35.97
CA PRO A 227 10.53 48.72 -35.60
C PRO A 227 10.37 47.29 -35.07
N ALA A 228 9.88 47.18 -33.83
CA ALA A 228 9.65 45.91 -33.15
C ALA A 228 8.93 44.97 -34.12
N LYS A 229 9.61 43.90 -34.54
CA LYS A 229 9.00 42.90 -35.41
C LYS A 229 7.81 42.34 -34.66
N ALA A 230 6.60 42.68 -35.12
CA ALA A 230 5.39 42.06 -34.64
C ALA A 230 5.43 40.58 -35.02
N TYR A 231 5.47 39.73 -34.01
CA TYR A 231 5.33 38.28 -34.18
C TYR A 231 3.85 37.93 -33.99
N PRO A 232 3.30 37.02 -34.80
CA PRO A 232 1.96 36.51 -34.54
C PRO A 232 1.95 35.66 -33.26
N PRO A 233 0.77 35.42 -32.67
CA PRO A 233 0.63 34.61 -31.47
C PRO A 233 1.24 33.21 -31.64
N ILE A 234 1.78 32.68 -30.55
CA ILE A 234 2.32 31.32 -30.48
C ILE A 234 1.15 30.33 -30.56
N GLU A 235 1.32 29.27 -31.35
CA GLU A 235 0.36 28.17 -31.46
C GLU A 235 0.82 27.00 -30.58
N ASP A 236 -0.04 26.56 -29.64
CA ASP A 236 0.16 25.33 -28.87
C ASP A 236 -0.25 24.12 -29.73
N LEU A 237 0.67 23.22 -29.98
CA LEU A 237 0.46 22.02 -30.79
C LEU A 237 0.08 20.79 -29.95
N GLY A 238 0.06 20.90 -28.62
CA GLY A 238 -0.13 19.78 -27.69
C GLY A 238 1.16 19.04 -27.35
N ASP A 239 1.11 18.18 -26.33
CA ASP A 239 2.22 17.33 -25.86
C ASP A 239 3.52 18.10 -25.54
N GLY A 240 3.41 19.36 -25.13
CA GLY A 240 4.55 20.22 -24.79
C GLY A 240 5.28 20.84 -25.99
N TYR A 241 4.68 20.81 -27.19
CA TYR A 241 5.22 21.43 -28.40
C TYR A 241 4.56 22.77 -28.70
N TYR A 242 5.39 23.81 -28.91
CA TYR A 242 4.95 25.17 -29.18
C TYR A 242 5.51 25.69 -30.51
N GLN A 243 4.66 26.30 -31.33
CA GLN A 243 5.05 26.83 -32.64
C GLN A 243 4.98 28.36 -32.69
N ALA A 244 6.10 28.99 -33.05
CA ALA A 244 6.19 30.43 -33.31
C ALA A 244 6.52 30.70 -34.77
N PHE A 245 5.96 31.75 -35.36
CA PHE A 245 6.24 32.13 -36.75
C PHE A 245 7.23 33.28 -36.84
N LYS A 246 8.04 33.29 -37.90
CA LYS A 246 9.11 34.29 -38.08
C LYS A 246 8.59 35.67 -38.51
N ASN A 247 7.34 35.75 -38.96
CA ASN A 247 6.66 36.97 -39.44
C ASN A 247 5.14 36.78 -39.46
N GLU A 248 4.39 37.87 -39.55
CA GLU A 248 2.90 37.87 -39.68
C GLU A 248 2.39 37.09 -40.89
N LYS A 249 3.19 36.98 -41.96
CA LYS A 249 2.84 36.22 -43.16
C LYS A 249 2.94 34.70 -42.95
N LYS A 250 3.32 34.26 -41.74
CA LYS A 250 3.55 32.85 -41.35
C LYS A 250 4.52 32.11 -42.29
N VAL A 251 5.42 32.85 -42.94
CA VAL A 251 6.41 32.26 -43.85
C VAL A 251 7.60 31.78 -43.02
N GLY A 252 7.54 30.50 -42.65
CA GLY A 252 8.52 29.82 -41.81
C GLY A 252 8.15 29.86 -40.33
N SER A 253 8.35 28.73 -39.65
CA SER A 253 8.08 28.58 -38.22
C SER A 253 9.27 27.97 -37.49
N TRP A 254 9.25 28.12 -36.18
CA TRP A 254 10.07 27.41 -35.21
C TRP A 254 9.17 26.60 -34.31
N THR A 255 9.62 25.41 -33.93
CA THR A 255 8.94 24.57 -32.95
C THR A 255 9.87 24.40 -31.75
N ALA A 256 9.36 24.70 -30.56
CA ALA A 256 10.06 24.56 -29.28
C ALA A 256 9.37 23.48 -28.43
N HIS A 257 10.15 22.65 -27.73
CA HIS A 257 9.66 21.70 -26.74
C HIS A 257 10.73 21.40 -25.69
N LEU A 258 10.34 20.87 -24.54
CA LEU A 258 11.26 20.33 -23.53
C LEU A 258 11.68 18.91 -23.91
N ASN A 259 12.98 18.65 -23.99
CA ASN A 259 13.52 17.32 -24.22
C ASN A 259 13.54 16.48 -22.93
N THR A 260 13.86 15.18 -23.04
CA THR A 260 13.92 14.25 -21.90
C THR A 260 15.02 14.57 -20.89
N SER A 261 15.97 15.44 -21.24
CA SER A 261 17.03 15.93 -20.35
C SER A 261 16.66 17.22 -19.61
N GLY A 262 15.46 17.78 -19.87
CA GLY A 262 15.00 19.03 -19.27
C GLY A 262 15.47 20.31 -19.98
N GLU A 263 16.05 20.21 -21.17
CA GLU A 263 16.50 21.36 -21.98
C GLU A 263 15.45 21.73 -23.04
N TRP A 264 15.32 23.02 -23.34
CA TRP A 264 14.47 23.52 -24.42
C TRP A 264 15.13 23.28 -25.79
N GLU A 265 14.50 22.46 -26.61
CA GLU A 265 14.90 22.19 -27.98
C GLU A 265 14.07 23.02 -28.97
N VAL A 266 14.74 23.90 -29.73
CA VAL A 266 14.13 24.70 -30.80
C VAL A 266 14.60 24.20 -32.17
N SER A 267 13.65 23.79 -33.01
CA SER A 267 13.88 23.39 -34.39
C SER A 267 13.22 24.36 -35.37
N ALA A 268 13.86 24.60 -36.51
CA ALA A 268 13.33 25.49 -37.55
C ALA A 268 12.58 24.67 -38.61
N ASN A 269 11.27 24.89 -38.74
CA ASN A 269 10.46 24.25 -39.76
C ASN A 269 10.40 25.16 -41.00
N ASN A 270 11.39 24.99 -41.87
CA ASN A 270 11.48 25.73 -43.13
C ASN A 270 10.93 24.87 -44.28
N ALA A 271 9.81 25.30 -44.87
CA ALA A 271 9.18 24.70 -46.05
C ALA A 271 10.00 24.83 -47.37
N GLN A 272 11.28 25.20 -47.32
CA GLN A 272 12.19 25.16 -48.47
C GLN A 272 13.51 24.47 -48.11
N THR A 273 13.69 23.33 -48.76
CA THR A 273 14.71 22.27 -48.72
C THR A 273 16.19 22.70 -48.88
N ARG A 274 16.55 23.98 -48.69
CA ARG A 274 17.95 24.47 -48.81
C ARG A 274 18.65 24.75 -47.47
N ALA A 275 17.92 25.02 -46.39
CA ALA A 275 18.53 25.36 -45.08
C ALA A 275 19.04 24.13 -44.30
N TRP A 276 18.41 22.97 -44.50
CA TRP A 276 18.80 21.71 -43.84
C TRP A 276 20.23 21.28 -44.23
N ASN A 277 20.59 21.41 -45.51
CA ASN A 277 21.89 21.00 -46.04
C ASN A 277 23.08 21.91 -45.65
N ARG A 278 22.84 23.02 -44.93
CA ARG A 278 23.91 23.94 -44.47
C ARG A 278 24.06 24.00 -42.94
N GLY A 279 23.46 23.06 -42.20
CA GLY A 279 23.57 23.00 -40.74
C GLY A 279 22.75 24.05 -39.97
N PHE A 280 21.91 24.83 -40.66
CA PHE A 280 21.01 25.83 -40.03
C PHE A 280 19.64 25.26 -39.62
N GLY A 281 19.39 23.98 -39.88
CA GLY A 281 18.21 23.24 -39.42
C GLY A 281 18.46 22.34 -38.21
N ALA A 282 19.69 22.30 -37.68
CA ALA A 282 20.01 21.52 -36.49
C ALA A 282 19.26 22.07 -35.27
N PRO A 283 18.65 21.21 -34.44
CA PRO A 283 18.02 21.65 -33.21
C PRO A 283 19.00 22.38 -32.30
N ARG A 284 18.53 23.43 -31.64
CA ARG A 284 19.31 24.16 -30.64
C ARG A 284 18.73 23.92 -29.27
N PHE A 285 19.61 23.67 -28.31
CA PHE A 285 19.27 23.37 -26.93
C PHE A 285 19.57 24.56 -26.03
N PHE A 286 18.68 24.84 -25.08
CA PHE A 286 18.79 25.92 -24.11
C PHE A 286 18.44 25.39 -22.72
N ASN A 287 19.17 25.81 -21.69
CA ASN A 287 18.94 25.33 -20.32
C ASN A 287 17.76 26.04 -19.68
N THR A 288 17.46 27.27 -20.10
CA THR A 288 16.36 28.08 -19.57
C THR A 288 15.51 28.68 -20.68
N ILE A 289 14.26 28.98 -20.36
CA ILE A 289 13.33 29.65 -21.28
C ILE A 289 13.79 31.06 -21.63
N ASP A 290 14.42 31.78 -20.68
CA ASP A 290 14.94 33.13 -20.91
C ASP A 290 16.10 33.14 -21.90
N GLU A 291 17.02 32.16 -21.80
CA GLU A 291 18.10 31.96 -22.78
C GLU A 291 17.55 31.67 -24.19
N MET A 292 16.46 30.89 -24.27
CA MET A 292 15.78 30.60 -25.52
C MET A 292 15.11 31.85 -26.10
N ILE A 293 14.34 32.59 -25.29
CA ILE A 293 13.63 33.82 -25.73
C ILE A 293 14.63 34.89 -26.18
N ALA A 294 15.78 35.01 -25.51
CA ALA A 294 16.84 35.92 -25.92
C ALA A 294 17.39 35.62 -27.33
N LYS A 295 17.36 34.36 -27.77
CA LYS A 295 17.75 33.96 -29.14
C LYS A 295 16.58 33.91 -30.12
N TYR A 296 15.37 33.66 -29.62
CA TYR A 296 14.14 33.54 -30.40
C TYR A 296 13.03 34.43 -29.81
N PRO A 297 13.07 35.75 -30.06
CA PRO A 297 12.08 36.69 -29.49
C PRO A 297 10.62 36.40 -29.89
N ALA A 298 10.40 35.61 -30.94
CA ALA A 298 9.06 35.15 -31.34
C ALA A 298 8.38 34.25 -30.29
N PHE A 299 9.13 33.70 -29.34
CA PHE A 299 8.61 32.98 -28.18
C PHE A 299 8.44 33.88 -26.95
N GLY A 300 8.47 35.21 -27.09
CA GLY A 300 8.37 36.14 -25.96
C GLY A 300 7.06 36.00 -25.16
N GLU A 301 5.97 35.59 -25.81
CA GLU A 301 4.70 35.29 -25.15
C GLU A 301 4.65 33.87 -24.56
N LEU A 302 5.69 33.04 -24.73
CA LEU A 302 5.70 31.66 -24.26
C LEU A 302 5.77 31.60 -22.74
N ALA A 303 6.54 32.48 -22.10
CA ALA A 303 6.58 32.55 -20.64
C ALA A 303 5.19 32.86 -20.06
N VAL A 304 4.48 33.82 -20.67
CA VAL A 304 3.11 34.17 -20.26
C VAL A 304 2.13 33.07 -20.63
N LEU A 305 2.28 32.39 -21.77
CA LEU A 305 1.45 31.23 -22.13
C LEU A 305 1.68 30.05 -21.21
N LEU A 306 2.90 29.79 -20.75
CA LEU A 306 3.20 28.77 -19.76
C LEU A 306 2.65 29.17 -18.38
N ASP A 307 2.73 30.45 -18.01
CA ASP A 307 2.19 30.95 -16.73
C ASP A 307 0.65 31.01 -16.73
N THR A 308 0.06 31.33 -17.89
CA THR A 308 -1.40 31.33 -18.12
C THR A 308 -1.92 29.92 -18.34
N ALA A 309 -1.15 29.01 -18.94
CA ALA A 309 -1.46 27.57 -18.99
C ALA A 309 -1.30 26.94 -17.60
N ASN A 310 -0.34 27.38 -16.78
CA ASN A 310 -0.23 26.99 -15.37
C ASN A 310 -1.45 27.44 -14.54
N THR A 311 -2.13 28.52 -14.94
CA THR A 311 -3.37 28.98 -14.27
C THR A 311 -4.67 28.53 -14.96
N ALA A 312 -4.66 28.15 -16.24
CA ALA A 312 -5.88 27.90 -17.02
C ALA A 312 -5.95 26.54 -17.75
N SER A 313 -4.86 25.78 -17.89
CA SER A 313 -4.89 24.39 -18.35
C SER A 313 -3.53 23.70 -18.15
N GLY A 314 -3.40 22.91 -17.09
CA GLY A 314 -2.42 21.81 -17.07
C GLY A 314 -1.29 21.92 -16.06
N ASN A 315 -1.60 21.61 -14.79
CA ASN A 315 -0.66 20.89 -13.92
C ASN A 315 -1.38 19.82 -13.11
N LYS A 316 -2.32 19.12 -13.77
CA LYS A 316 -3.25 18.18 -13.14
C LYS A 316 -2.62 16.85 -12.70
N GLY A 317 -1.30 16.73 -12.84
CA GLY A 317 -0.50 15.63 -12.32
C GLY A 317 0.18 16.06 -11.03
N ASN A 318 1.16 16.97 -11.08
CA ASN A 318 2.01 17.21 -9.91
C ASN A 318 1.33 17.96 -8.75
N SER A 319 0.44 18.95 -9.00
CA SER A 319 -0.29 19.61 -7.91
C SER A 319 -1.44 18.75 -7.40
N ASP A 320 -2.20 18.12 -8.30
CA ASP A 320 -3.31 17.23 -7.92
C ASP A 320 -2.81 16.01 -7.14
N ASP A 321 -1.62 15.48 -7.49
CA ASP A 321 -0.99 14.39 -6.75
C ASP A 321 -0.50 14.88 -5.39
N ALA A 322 0.22 16.00 -5.32
CA ALA A 322 0.65 16.56 -4.04
C ALA A 322 -0.55 16.90 -3.13
N ASP A 323 -1.62 17.46 -3.70
CA ASP A 323 -2.87 17.76 -2.99
C ASP A 323 -3.56 16.48 -2.53
N TYR A 324 -3.61 15.45 -3.37
CA TYR A 324 -4.18 14.16 -3.02
C TYR A 324 -3.35 13.46 -1.93
N LEU A 325 -2.02 13.45 -2.04
CA LEU A 325 -1.12 12.91 -1.02
C LEU A 325 -1.30 13.66 0.31
N ASN A 326 -1.43 14.98 0.28
CA ASN A 326 -1.74 15.78 1.47
C ASN A 326 -3.12 15.46 2.06
N GLN A 327 -4.15 15.23 1.23
CA GLN A 327 -5.46 14.79 1.70
C GLN A 327 -5.40 13.39 2.32
N VAL A 328 -4.61 12.48 1.76
CA VAL A 328 -4.36 11.14 2.32
C VAL A 328 -3.66 11.25 3.67
N ILE A 329 -2.61 12.07 3.77
CA ILE A 329 -1.88 12.31 5.03
C ILE A 329 -2.80 12.89 6.11
N LYS A 330 -3.65 13.85 5.74
CA LYS A 330 -4.63 14.48 6.66
C LYS A 330 -5.83 13.60 6.99
N GLY A 331 -5.96 12.46 6.30
CA GLY A 331 -7.08 11.54 6.45
C GLY A 331 -8.41 12.07 5.90
N GLU A 332 -8.37 13.02 4.97
CA GLU A 332 -9.54 13.66 4.36
C GLU A 332 -10.11 12.85 3.18
N VAL A 333 -9.37 11.82 2.73
CA VAL A 333 -9.80 10.90 1.66
C VAL A 333 -10.77 9.86 2.22
N ASP A 334 -11.77 9.50 1.41
CA ASP A 334 -12.71 8.41 1.74
C ASP A 334 -12.01 7.04 1.63
N PHE A 335 -11.48 6.59 2.75
CA PHE A 335 -10.79 5.31 2.85
C PHE A 335 -11.72 4.09 2.94
N SER A 336 -13.04 4.26 2.89
CA SER A 336 -13.97 3.12 2.79
C SER A 336 -13.87 2.38 1.45
N LYS A 337 -13.10 2.94 0.51
CA LYS A 337 -12.84 2.40 -0.83
C LYS A 337 -11.34 2.14 -1.05
N PRO A 338 -10.78 1.10 -0.40
CA PRO A 338 -9.34 0.83 -0.39
C PRO A 338 -8.73 0.72 -1.79
N ASN A 339 -9.40 0.01 -2.69
CA ASN A 339 -8.92 -0.21 -4.05
C ASN A 339 -8.79 1.10 -4.84
N GLU A 340 -9.68 2.07 -4.62
CA GLU A 340 -9.62 3.37 -5.31
C GLU A 340 -8.43 4.21 -4.81
N VAL A 341 -8.13 4.15 -3.51
CA VAL A 341 -6.99 4.86 -2.91
C VAL A 341 -5.67 4.21 -3.32
N GLU A 342 -5.59 2.88 -3.30
CA GLU A 342 -4.41 2.11 -3.69
C GLU A 342 -4.04 2.31 -5.15
N THR A 343 -5.01 2.19 -6.07
CA THR A 343 -4.76 2.45 -7.50
C THR A 343 -4.26 3.87 -7.73
N LYS A 344 -4.80 4.85 -7.00
CA LYS A 344 -4.36 6.24 -7.15
C LYS A 344 -2.96 6.48 -6.59
N LEU A 345 -2.60 5.85 -5.48
CA LEU A 345 -1.25 5.90 -4.93
C LEU A 345 -0.25 5.19 -5.85
N GLU A 346 -0.58 4.02 -6.40
CA GLU A 346 0.28 3.31 -7.36
C GLU A 346 0.52 4.14 -8.62
N ASP A 347 -0.55 4.77 -9.13
CA ASP A 347 -0.50 5.71 -10.24
C ASP A 347 0.42 6.90 -9.96
N ILE A 348 0.37 7.49 -8.76
CA ILE A 348 1.27 8.57 -8.32
C ILE A 348 2.70 8.05 -8.19
N GLY A 349 2.86 6.85 -7.61
CA GLY A 349 4.11 6.11 -7.48
C GLY A 349 4.88 6.00 -8.80
N SER A 350 4.14 5.70 -9.87
CA SER A 350 4.70 5.53 -11.22
C SER A 350 5.19 6.83 -11.87
N ARG A 351 4.79 8.00 -11.36
CA ARG A 351 5.14 9.33 -11.88
C ARG A 351 5.83 10.21 -10.84
N LEU A 352 6.51 9.57 -9.88
CA LEU A 352 7.18 10.24 -8.78
C LEU A 352 8.18 11.32 -9.24
N THR A 353 8.09 12.50 -8.65
CA THR A 353 9.12 13.54 -8.77
C THR A 353 9.92 13.63 -7.47
N ALA A 354 11.12 14.19 -7.52
CA ALA A 354 11.96 14.36 -6.33
C ALA A 354 11.27 15.22 -5.24
N GLU A 355 10.38 16.14 -5.63
CA GLU A 355 9.63 17.01 -4.72
C GLU A 355 8.43 16.30 -4.06
N THR A 356 7.82 15.32 -4.73
CA THR A 356 6.64 14.59 -4.24
C THR A 356 6.97 13.25 -3.58
N ASN A 357 8.21 12.78 -3.68
CA ASN A 357 8.68 11.52 -3.08
C ASN A 357 8.43 11.45 -1.56
N ASP A 358 8.79 12.51 -0.83
CA ASP A 358 8.66 12.51 0.62
C ASP A 358 7.20 12.58 1.07
N LEU A 359 6.35 13.29 0.32
CA LEU A 359 4.90 13.30 0.52
C LEU A 359 4.27 11.96 0.18
N PHE A 360 4.80 11.27 -0.84
CA PHE A 360 4.32 9.96 -1.24
C PHE A 360 4.55 8.92 -0.16
N GLU A 361 5.77 8.84 0.37
CA GLU A 361 6.13 7.94 1.47
C GLU A 361 5.27 8.19 2.72
N GLN A 362 5.00 9.47 3.04
CA GLN A 362 4.12 9.85 4.15
C GLN A 362 2.65 9.48 3.92
N ALA A 363 2.14 9.64 2.70
CA ALA A 363 0.77 9.28 2.36
C ALA A 363 0.56 7.75 2.37
N VAL A 364 1.51 6.98 1.82
CA VAL A 364 1.51 5.51 1.87
C VAL A 364 1.54 5.02 3.32
N THR A 365 2.35 5.67 4.16
CA THR A 365 2.41 5.39 5.60
C THR A 365 1.07 5.69 6.28
N SER A 366 0.47 6.86 6.03
CA SER A 366 -0.80 7.28 6.62
C SER A 366 -1.98 6.37 6.21
N TYR A 367 -2.03 5.99 4.93
CA TYR A 367 -3.01 5.03 4.42
C TYR A 367 -2.86 3.64 5.06
N SER A 368 -1.62 3.18 5.23
CA SER A 368 -1.33 1.91 5.91
C SER A 368 -1.84 1.93 7.36
N VAL A 369 -1.62 3.03 8.09
CA VAL A 369 -2.13 3.21 9.46
C VAL A 369 -3.66 3.18 9.51
N TYR A 370 -4.35 3.81 8.57
CA TYR A 370 -5.82 3.75 8.52
C TYR A 370 -6.32 2.31 8.34
N GLN A 371 -5.70 1.52 7.44
CA GLN A 371 -6.06 0.12 7.23
C GLN A 371 -5.80 -0.74 8.48
N VAL A 372 -4.74 -0.43 9.23
CA VAL A 372 -4.46 -1.01 10.56
C VAL A 372 -5.58 -0.68 11.55
N GLY A 373 -5.97 0.59 11.62
CA GLY A 373 -7.06 1.06 12.46
C GLY A 373 -8.39 0.38 12.15
N GLN A 374 -8.77 0.25 10.88
CA GLN A 374 -10.00 -0.44 10.50
C GLN A 374 -9.97 -1.94 10.82
N ALA A 375 -8.84 -2.63 10.59
CA ALA A 375 -8.72 -4.04 10.93
C ALA A 375 -8.87 -4.30 12.43
N SER A 376 -8.46 -3.35 13.29
CA SER A 376 -8.64 -3.43 14.75
C SER A 376 -10.10 -3.27 15.21
N GLN A 377 -10.96 -2.69 14.38
CA GLN A 377 -12.39 -2.49 14.67
C GLN A 377 -13.26 -3.67 14.23
N ILE A 378 -12.72 -4.60 13.44
CA ILE A 378 -13.38 -5.85 13.06
C ILE A 378 -13.16 -6.86 14.21
N HIS A 379 -13.96 -6.71 15.25
CA HIS A 379 -14.10 -7.66 16.37
C HIS A 379 -15.53 -8.21 16.43
#